data_AF-A0A6N3CNW0-F1
#
_entry.id   AF-A0A6N3CNW0-F1
#
_cell.length_a   1.000
_cell.length_b   1.000
_cell.length_c   1.000
_cell.angle_alpha   90.00
_cell.angle_beta   90.00
_cell.angle_gamma   90.00
#
_symmetry.space_group_name_H-M   'P 1'
#
loop_
_entity.id
_entity.type
_entity.pdbx_description
1 polymer ?
#
loop_
_entity_poly.entity_id
_entity_poly.type
_entity_poly.pdbx_seq_one_letter_code
_entity_poly.pdbx_strand_id
1 'polypeptide(L)'
;MKFNPGFVIGEVVSNREVSKAFGCAIMGGMRPSTKAGTLVLISDMTKPFYKDEWKNGILHYTGMGKYGDQTLKGNNNIKLYESDVNGIELHLFEVYEKTKYTYKGIVKLADKPYQTSQQDEDKNNRKVWVFPLKQVDEKVVYKKDPEVEKANIIKDEELIDSLKDIRQIDQYDFAYRGMPKSKSEPSVINKIEVQKRSRSTAMNALKHAKFMCEIDETHPSFIRRNMNINYVEPHHLVPLEYSDQFDISLDVEENIVSLCSNCHNLLHYGKDFEPLLLKLYEERKELLSHVGIAISYEELVEMYL
;
A
#
# COMPACT_ATOMS: atom_id res chain seq x y z
N MET A 1 15.02 -16.96 -8.76
CA MET A 1 15.14 -15.99 -7.64
C MET A 1 14.89 -14.62 -8.22
N LYS A 2 14.04 -13.79 -7.59
CA LYS A 2 13.89 -12.39 -8.00
C LYS A 2 15.22 -11.66 -7.75
N PHE A 3 15.57 -10.74 -8.65
CA PHE A 3 16.77 -9.92 -8.49
C PHE A 3 16.62 -9.03 -7.25
N ASN A 4 17.69 -8.81 -6.49
CA ASN A 4 17.68 -7.92 -5.34
C ASN A 4 18.88 -6.94 -5.47
N PRO A 5 18.62 -5.64 -5.70
CA PRO A 5 19.70 -4.66 -5.83
C PRO A 5 20.39 -4.31 -4.51
N GLY A 6 19.78 -4.61 -3.37
CA GLY A 6 20.27 -4.24 -2.06
C GLY A 6 20.07 -2.76 -1.70
N PHE A 7 19.21 -2.05 -2.43
CA PHE A 7 18.85 -0.65 -2.15
C PHE A 7 17.45 -0.54 -1.55
N VAL A 8 17.25 0.43 -0.65
CA VAL A 8 15.92 0.78 -0.13
C VAL A 8 15.34 1.99 -0.86
N ILE A 9 14.01 2.07 -0.99
CA ILE A 9 13.36 3.22 -1.64
C ILE A 9 13.74 4.50 -0.89
N GLY A 10 14.14 5.53 -1.65
CA GLY A 10 14.66 6.80 -1.12
C GLY A 10 16.17 6.82 -0.86
N GLU A 11 16.86 5.68 -0.93
CA GLU A 11 18.31 5.62 -0.79
C GLU A 11 19.01 6.39 -1.91
N VAL A 12 20.00 7.19 -1.53
CA VAL A 12 20.83 7.96 -2.46
C VAL A 12 22.14 7.24 -2.68
N VAL A 13 22.39 6.83 -3.91
CA VAL A 13 23.58 6.06 -4.31
C VAL A 13 24.33 6.73 -5.46
N SER A 14 25.57 6.29 -5.69
CA SER A 14 26.40 6.73 -6.81
C SER A 14 26.15 5.90 -8.08
N ASN A 15 26.49 6.48 -9.23
CA ASN A 15 26.42 5.77 -10.52
C ASN A 15 27.20 4.43 -10.54
N ARG A 16 28.31 4.37 -9.79
CA ARG A 16 29.15 3.18 -9.70
C ARG A 16 28.46 2.08 -8.89
N GLU A 17 27.74 2.44 -7.83
CA GLU A 17 26.95 1.50 -7.04
C GLU A 17 25.79 0.93 -7.85
N VAL A 18 25.07 1.78 -8.61
CA VAL A 18 24.02 1.32 -9.54
C VAL A 18 24.58 0.32 -10.56
N SER A 19 25.66 0.69 -11.26
CA SER A 19 26.27 -0.20 -12.25
C SER A 19 26.79 -1.51 -11.64
N LYS A 20 27.37 -1.47 -10.44
CA LYS A 20 27.84 -2.66 -9.72
C LYS A 20 26.69 -3.57 -9.29
N ALA A 21 25.62 -3.02 -8.72
CA ALA A 21 24.48 -3.78 -8.23
C ALA A 21 23.72 -4.47 -9.36
N PHE A 22 23.44 -3.73 -10.44
CA PHE A 22 22.65 -4.24 -11.56
C PHE A 22 23.48 -4.93 -12.64
N GLY A 23 24.80 -4.75 -12.66
CA GLY A 23 25.66 -5.21 -13.76
C GLY A 23 25.36 -4.51 -15.09
N CYS A 24 24.81 -3.29 -15.05
CA CYS A 24 24.44 -2.51 -16.22
C CYS A 24 25.51 -1.47 -16.60
N ALA A 25 25.36 -0.85 -17.77
CA ALA A 25 26.24 0.24 -18.21
C ALA A 25 26.20 1.47 -17.28
N ILE A 26 27.24 2.30 -17.33
CA ILE A 26 27.37 3.53 -16.51
C ILE A 26 26.81 4.79 -17.20
N MET A 27 26.41 4.70 -18.47
CA MET A 27 25.90 5.81 -19.27
C MET A 27 24.52 5.51 -19.85
N GLY A 28 23.77 6.57 -20.17
CA GLY A 28 22.42 6.49 -20.74
C GLY A 28 21.31 6.55 -19.70
N GLY A 29 20.09 6.84 -20.16
CA GLY A 29 18.87 6.83 -19.34
C GLY A 29 18.29 5.43 -19.15
N MET A 30 18.34 4.60 -20.19
CA MET A 30 17.86 3.21 -20.16
C MET A 30 19.04 2.24 -20.21
N ARG A 31 19.25 1.47 -19.15
CA ARG A 31 20.43 0.63 -18.94
C ARG A 31 20.02 -0.82 -18.69
N PRO A 32 19.91 -1.65 -19.75
CA PRO A 32 19.54 -3.05 -19.61
C PRO A 32 20.67 -3.87 -18.98
N SER A 33 20.30 -4.90 -18.22
CA SER A 33 21.20 -5.95 -17.74
C SER A 33 20.60 -7.32 -18.05
N THR A 34 21.15 -7.98 -19.07
CA THR A 34 20.71 -9.33 -19.47
C THR A 34 20.95 -10.35 -18.36
N LYS A 35 22.04 -10.20 -17.60
CA LYS A 35 22.39 -11.12 -16.50
C LYS A 35 21.40 -11.02 -15.34
N ALA A 36 20.95 -9.82 -15.02
CA ALA A 36 20.01 -9.58 -13.93
C ALA A 36 18.54 -9.72 -14.36
N GLY A 37 18.25 -9.70 -15.66
CA GLY A 37 16.87 -9.65 -16.16
C GLY A 37 16.19 -8.30 -15.88
N THR A 38 16.96 -7.22 -15.78
CA THR A 38 16.46 -5.90 -15.37
C THR A 38 16.73 -4.81 -16.41
N LEU A 39 15.93 -3.75 -16.34
CA LEU A 39 16.16 -2.49 -17.05
C LEU A 39 16.16 -1.35 -16.04
N VAL A 40 17.34 -0.74 -15.85
CA VAL A 40 17.47 0.45 -15.00
C VAL A 40 17.08 1.69 -15.82
N LEU A 41 16.14 2.46 -15.27
CA LEU A 41 15.65 3.71 -15.82
C LEU A 41 16.16 4.87 -14.96
N ILE A 42 16.85 5.82 -15.59
CA ILE A 42 17.34 7.04 -14.97
C ILE A 42 16.53 8.22 -15.50
N SER A 43 15.75 8.84 -14.62
CA SER A 43 15.10 10.13 -14.82
C SER A 43 16.01 11.22 -14.27
N ASP A 44 16.62 12.01 -15.14
CA ASP A 44 17.67 12.97 -14.77
C ASP A 44 17.21 14.41 -14.97
N MET A 45 16.69 15.00 -13.89
CA MET A 45 16.15 16.36 -13.86
C MET A 45 17.25 17.44 -13.93
N THR A 46 18.53 17.05 -13.83
CA THR A 46 19.66 17.98 -13.98
C THR A 46 19.98 18.29 -15.44
N LYS A 47 19.39 17.55 -16.38
CA LYS A 47 19.60 17.75 -17.82
C LYS A 47 18.48 18.63 -18.39
N PRO A 48 18.81 19.56 -19.30
CA PRO A 48 17.81 20.43 -19.92
C PRO A 48 16.95 19.71 -20.98
N PHE A 49 17.30 18.47 -21.32
CA PHE A 49 16.64 17.67 -22.36
C PHE A 49 16.01 16.43 -21.72
N TYR A 50 14.82 16.05 -22.21
CA TYR A 50 13.85 15.10 -21.61
C TYR A 50 13.02 15.71 -20.48
N LYS A 51 11.73 15.92 -20.75
CA LYS A 51 10.75 16.47 -19.80
C LYS A 51 10.00 15.34 -19.14
N ASP A 52 10.71 14.53 -18.38
CA ASP A 52 10.06 13.52 -17.56
C ASP A 52 9.21 14.24 -16.52
N GLU A 53 7.94 13.86 -16.40
CA GLU A 53 6.98 14.60 -15.59
C GLU A 53 6.06 13.64 -14.85
N TRP A 54 5.88 13.86 -13.56
CA TRP A 54 4.88 13.17 -12.76
C TRP A 54 3.51 13.83 -12.95
N LYS A 55 2.50 13.05 -13.33
CA LYS A 55 1.09 13.45 -13.43
C LYS A 55 0.23 12.42 -12.74
N ASN A 56 -0.51 12.83 -11.71
CA ASN A 56 -1.45 11.97 -10.99
C ASN A 56 -0.82 10.61 -10.56
N GLY A 57 0.40 10.63 -10.03
CA GLY A 57 1.10 9.41 -9.59
C GLY A 57 1.70 8.55 -10.73
N ILE A 58 1.68 9.03 -11.97
CA ILE A 58 2.28 8.37 -13.14
C ILE A 58 3.44 9.22 -13.66
N LEU A 59 4.63 8.63 -13.78
CA LEU A 59 5.78 9.24 -14.41
C LEU A 59 5.70 9.07 -15.92
N HIS A 60 5.62 10.18 -16.65
CA HIS A 60 5.70 10.19 -18.10
C HIS A 60 7.18 10.21 -18.53
N TYR A 61 7.80 9.04 -18.62
CA TYR A 61 9.22 8.88 -18.92
C TYR A 61 9.51 8.98 -20.41
N THR A 62 10.49 9.80 -20.80
CA THR A 62 10.82 10.03 -22.21
C THR A 62 11.80 8.99 -22.74
N GLY A 63 11.53 8.48 -23.94
CA GLY A 63 12.33 7.47 -24.62
C GLY A 63 13.78 7.88 -24.92
N MET A 64 14.60 6.90 -25.28
CA MET A 64 15.96 7.09 -25.76
C MET A 64 16.00 7.65 -27.19
N GLY A 65 17.01 8.48 -27.46
CA GLY A 65 17.32 9.09 -28.76
C GLY A 65 17.29 10.59 -28.60
N LYS A 66 18.41 11.27 -28.89
CA LYS A 66 18.57 12.72 -28.63
C LYS A 66 18.20 13.61 -29.81
N TYR A 67 18.45 13.12 -31.03
CA TYR A 67 18.34 13.87 -32.26
C TYR A 67 17.27 13.25 -33.16
N GLY A 68 16.43 14.10 -33.75
CA GLY A 68 15.35 13.67 -34.64
C GLY A 68 14.28 12.81 -33.98
N ASP A 69 13.37 12.31 -34.82
CA ASP A 69 12.26 11.46 -34.39
C ASP A 69 12.76 10.15 -33.78
N GLN A 70 12.26 9.82 -32.59
CA GLN A 70 12.64 8.59 -31.90
C GLN A 70 12.02 7.37 -32.57
N THR A 71 12.84 6.33 -32.72
CA THR A 71 12.40 5.00 -33.15
C THR A 71 12.08 4.13 -31.95
N LEU A 72 11.08 3.27 -32.12
CA LEU A 72 10.75 2.24 -31.12
C LEU A 72 11.69 1.04 -31.24
N LYS A 73 11.92 0.57 -32.48
CA LYS A 73 12.76 -0.60 -32.78
C LYS A 73 14.22 -0.18 -33.00
N GLY A 74 15.15 -1.09 -32.66
CA GLY A 74 16.59 -0.91 -32.88
C GLY A 74 17.36 -0.24 -31.74
N ASN A 75 16.70 0.09 -30.63
CA ASN A 75 17.34 0.64 -29.43
C ASN A 75 16.63 0.10 -28.16
N ASN A 76 16.94 0.64 -26.97
CA ASN A 76 16.36 0.15 -25.71
C ASN A 76 14.88 0.52 -25.50
N ASN A 77 14.28 1.40 -26.34
CA ASN A 77 12.86 1.73 -26.26
C ASN A 77 11.99 0.48 -26.44
N ILE A 78 12.38 -0.46 -27.31
CA ILE A 78 11.63 -1.71 -27.51
C ILE A 78 11.57 -2.55 -26.23
N LYS A 79 12.64 -2.56 -25.42
CA LYS A 79 12.71 -3.34 -24.17
C LYS A 79 11.74 -2.79 -23.12
N LEU A 80 11.63 -1.46 -23.05
CA LEU A 80 10.67 -0.81 -22.17
C LEU A 80 9.24 -0.98 -22.70
N TYR A 81 9.04 -0.87 -24.01
CA TYR A 81 7.73 -1.05 -24.64
C TYR A 81 7.16 -2.46 -24.43
N GLU A 82 8.00 -3.49 -24.51
CA GLU A 82 7.61 -4.90 -24.35
C GLU A 82 7.74 -5.40 -22.90
N SER A 83 8.00 -4.50 -21.94
CA SER A 83 8.33 -4.88 -20.55
C SER A 83 7.22 -5.66 -19.84
N ASP A 84 5.96 -5.42 -20.17
CA ASP A 84 4.82 -6.15 -19.62
C ASP A 84 4.75 -7.62 -20.06
N VAL A 85 5.44 -8.01 -21.14
CA VAL A 85 5.34 -9.35 -21.74
C VAL A 85 6.66 -10.11 -21.82
N ASN A 86 7.79 -9.40 -21.79
CA ASN A 86 9.12 -10.02 -21.95
C ASN A 86 9.77 -10.45 -20.62
N GLY A 87 9.14 -10.14 -19.49
CA GLY A 87 9.58 -10.53 -18.15
C GLY A 87 10.76 -9.72 -17.60
N ILE A 88 11.10 -8.56 -18.18
CA ILE A 88 12.14 -7.67 -17.67
C ILE A 88 11.60 -6.84 -16.48
N GLU A 89 12.34 -6.79 -15.37
CA GLU A 89 11.97 -5.99 -14.21
C GLU A 89 12.55 -4.57 -14.33
N LEU A 90 11.72 -3.55 -14.16
CA LEU A 90 12.12 -2.15 -14.34
C LEU A 90 12.44 -1.53 -12.98
N HIS A 91 13.60 -0.89 -12.86
CA HIS A 91 14.00 -0.17 -11.64
C HIS A 91 14.23 1.30 -11.95
N LEU A 92 13.58 2.19 -11.17
CA LEU A 92 13.66 3.63 -11.39
C LEU A 92 14.66 4.29 -10.43
N PHE A 93 15.47 5.19 -10.97
CA PHE A 93 16.25 6.16 -10.22
C PHE A 93 15.98 7.58 -10.70
N GLU A 94 15.92 8.51 -9.75
CA GLU A 94 15.79 9.93 -10.03
C GLU A 94 17.05 10.70 -9.63
N VAL A 95 17.47 11.63 -10.48
CA VAL A 95 18.66 12.47 -10.28
C VAL A 95 18.21 13.92 -10.23
N TYR A 96 18.14 14.47 -9.02
CA TYR A 96 17.85 15.88 -8.75
C TYR A 96 19.12 16.72 -8.61
N GLU A 97 20.22 16.08 -8.22
CA GLU A 97 21.55 16.67 -8.11
C GLU A 97 22.55 15.79 -8.86
N LYS A 98 23.51 16.41 -9.57
CA LYS A 98 24.51 15.65 -10.34
C LYS A 98 25.20 14.63 -9.44
N THR A 99 25.37 13.41 -9.96
CA THR A 99 25.99 12.24 -9.31
C THR A 99 25.20 11.56 -8.18
N LYS A 100 24.09 12.14 -7.71
CA LYS A 100 23.22 11.54 -6.69
C LYS A 100 22.00 10.86 -7.31
N TYR A 101 21.93 9.54 -7.23
CA TYR A 101 20.85 8.73 -7.79
C TYR A 101 19.95 8.25 -6.67
N THR A 102 18.73 8.75 -6.60
CA THR A 102 17.74 8.35 -5.60
C THR A 102 16.97 7.13 -6.11
N TYR A 103 17.02 6.01 -5.41
CA TYR A 103 16.28 4.81 -5.79
C TYR A 103 14.78 4.98 -5.54
N LYS A 104 13.96 4.70 -6.54
CA LYS A 104 12.49 4.83 -6.48
C LYS A 104 11.77 3.48 -6.53
N GLY A 105 12.49 2.36 -6.42
CA GLY A 105 11.86 1.04 -6.45
C GLY A 105 11.56 0.52 -7.86
N ILE A 106 10.74 -0.53 -7.90
CA ILE A 106 10.31 -1.18 -9.13
C ILE A 106 9.19 -0.36 -9.76
N VAL A 107 9.14 -0.30 -11.09
CA VAL A 107 8.08 0.36 -11.87
C VAL A 107 7.50 -0.57 -12.94
N LYS A 108 6.31 -0.26 -13.43
CA LYS A 108 5.69 -0.94 -14.59
C LYS A 108 4.99 0.07 -15.48
N LEU A 109 4.68 -0.31 -16.72
CA LEU A 109 3.86 0.54 -17.58
C LEU A 109 2.48 0.73 -16.94
N ALA A 110 2.08 1.99 -16.79
CA ALA A 110 0.77 2.37 -16.27
C ALA A 110 -0.30 2.41 -17.38
N ASP A 111 0.13 2.71 -18.62
CA ASP A 111 -0.70 2.81 -19.82
C ASP A 111 0.17 2.55 -21.06
N LYS A 112 -0.47 2.46 -22.24
CA LYS A 112 0.20 2.26 -23.52
C LYS A 112 1.18 3.41 -23.81
N PRO A 113 2.45 3.10 -24.14
CA PRO A 113 3.39 4.11 -24.60
C PRO A 113 2.86 4.84 -25.84
N TYR A 114 3.11 6.14 -25.93
CA TYR A 114 2.59 7.00 -26.99
C TYR A 114 3.65 7.97 -27.50
N GLN A 115 3.39 8.62 -28.63
CA GLN A 115 4.28 9.64 -29.19
C GLN A 115 3.75 11.05 -28.94
N THR A 116 4.66 11.98 -28.64
CA THR A 116 4.36 13.42 -28.56
C THR A 116 5.48 14.24 -29.17
N SER A 117 5.25 15.52 -29.43
CA SER A 117 6.27 16.45 -29.93
C SER A 117 6.97 17.15 -28.77
N GLN A 118 8.30 17.09 -28.75
CA GLN A 118 9.15 17.86 -27.84
C GLN A 118 10.26 18.57 -28.64
N GLN A 119 10.84 19.62 -28.07
CA GLN A 119 12.05 20.24 -28.62
C GLN A 119 13.27 19.35 -28.35
N ASP A 120 14.15 19.17 -29.34
CA ASP A 120 15.45 18.52 -29.18
C ASP A 120 16.51 19.48 -28.62
N GLU A 121 17.77 19.01 -28.54
CA GLU A 121 18.90 19.83 -28.08
C GLU A 121 19.11 21.10 -28.93
N ASP A 122 18.68 21.09 -30.20
CA ASP A 122 18.79 22.19 -31.15
C ASP A 122 17.49 23.03 -31.24
N LYS A 123 16.53 22.81 -30.33
CA LYS A 123 15.18 23.43 -30.28
C LYS A 123 14.26 23.09 -31.46
N ASN A 124 14.59 22.07 -32.23
CA ASN A 124 13.72 21.59 -33.31
C ASN A 124 12.63 20.69 -32.74
N ASN A 125 11.43 20.76 -33.32
CA ASN A 125 10.35 19.84 -32.97
C ASN A 125 10.68 18.44 -33.47
N ARG A 126 10.60 17.46 -32.56
CA ARG A 126 10.79 16.04 -32.87
C ARG A 126 9.74 15.19 -32.16
N LYS A 127 9.41 14.05 -32.75
CA LYS A 127 8.58 13.03 -32.11
C LYS A 127 9.39 12.24 -31.12
N VAL A 128 8.90 12.17 -29.88
CA VAL A 128 9.48 11.35 -28.82
C VAL A 128 8.47 10.30 -28.38
N TRP A 129 8.97 9.15 -27.94
CA TRP A 129 8.17 8.16 -27.22
C TRP A 129 8.08 8.55 -25.75
N VAL A 130 6.90 8.41 -25.19
CA VAL A 130 6.62 8.58 -23.77
C VAL A 130 6.09 7.28 -23.23
N PHE A 131 6.65 6.85 -22.10
CA PHE A 131 6.33 5.63 -21.39
C PHE A 131 5.71 6.03 -20.05
N PRO A 132 4.38 5.91 -19.90
CA PRO A 132 3.71 6.13 -18.62
C PRO A 132 4.14 5.02 -17.65
N LEU A 133 4.82 5.38 -16.57
CA LEU A 133 5.32 4.45 -15.56
C LEU A 133 4.64 4.73 -14.23
N LYS A 134 4.19 3.68 -13.56
CA LYS A 134 3.81 3.76 -12.15
C LYS A 134 4.79 2.94 -11.34
N GLN A 135 5.06 3.38 -10.11
CA GLN A 135 5.70 2.50 -9.15
C GLN A 135 4.85 1.22 -9.08
N VAL A 136 5.54 0.10 -9.25
CA VAL A 136 5.02 -1.13 -8.68
C VAL A 136 5.17 -0.84 -7.21
N ASP A 137 4.05 -0.71 -6.52
CA ASP A 137 4.04 -1.04 -5.11
C ASP A 137 4.66 -2.42 -5.09
N GLU A 138 5.96 -2.48 -4.76
CA GLU A 138 6.52 -3.70 -4.21
C GLU A 138 5.51 -3.98 -3.14
N LYS A 139 4.62 -4.96 -3.38
CA LYS A 139 3.76 -5.54 -2.36
C LYS A 139 4.59 -5.39 -1.13
N VAL A 140 4.18 -4.52 -0.21
CA VAL A 140 4.83 -4.54 1.07
C VAL A 140 4.37 -5.89 1.57
N VAL A 141 5.12 -6.93 1.23
CA VAL A 141 5.15 -8.13 2.00
C VAL A 141 5.82 -7.58 3.23
N TYR A 142 4.99 -7.00 4.10
CA TYR A 142 5.24 -7.00 5.51
C TYR A 142 5.53 -8.46 5.74
N LYS A 143 6.82 -8.79 5.81
CA LYS A 143 7.21 -10.01 6.48
C LYS A 143 6.72 -9.70 7.88
N LYS A 144 5.48 -10.12 8.17
CA LYS A 144 4.89 -10.07 9.49
C LYS A 144 5.96 -10.67 10.35
N ASP A 145 6.61 -9.83 11.14
CA ASP A 145 7.56 -10.32 12.12
C ASP A 145 6.72 -11.25 12.97
N PRO A 146 7.00 -12.57 13.00
CA PRO A 146 6.13 -13.52 13.67
C PRO A 146 5.96 -13.18 15.15
N GLU A 147 6.88 -12.42 15.74
CA GLU A 147 6.75 -11.93 17.11
C GLU A 147 5.79 -10.72 17.22
N VAL A 148 5.80 -9.81 16.25
CA VAL A 148 4.87 -8.67 16.18
C VAL A 148 3.45 -9.14 15.89
N GLU A 149 3.27 -10.09 14.97
CA GLU A 149 1.97 -10.69 14.66
C GLU A 149 1.39 -11.38 15.89
N LYS A 150 2.19 -12.22 16.57
CA LYS A 150 1.78 -12.83 17.84
C LYS A 150 1.41 -11.79 18.90
N ALA A 151 2.17 -10.71 19.02
CA ALA A 151 1.89 -9.66 19.99
C ALA A 151 0.56 -8.93 19.68
N ASN A 152 0.23 -8.74 18.40
CA ASN A 152 -1.08 -8.21 17.98
C ASN A 152 -2.22 -9.19 18.27
N ILE A 153 -2.07 -10.47 17.94
CA ILE A 153 -3.06 -11.52 18.24
C ILE A 153 -3.37 -11.56 19.75
N ILE A 154 -2.34 -11.52 20.61
CA ILE A 154 -2.53 -11.46 22.06
C ILE A 154 -3.38 -10.25 22.47
N LYS A 155 -3.14 -9.09 21.86
CA LYS A 155 -3.91 -7.87 22.15
C LYS A 155 -5.35 -7.93 21.65
N ASP A 156 -5.61 -8.57 20.52
CA ASP A 156 -6.97 -8.79 20.01
C ASP A 156 -7.72 -9.78 20.92
N GLU A 157 -7.07 -10.86 21.37
CA GLU A 157 -7.63 -11.80 22.34
C GLU A 157 -7.94 -11.12 23.69
N GLU A 158 -7.03 -10.28 24.21
CA GLU A 158 -7.25 -9.49 25.43
C GLU A 158 -8.47 -8.55 25.30
N LEU A 159 -8.65 -7.91 24.13
CA LEU A 159 -9.81 -7.06 23.86
C LEU A 159 -11.10 -7.89 23.90
N ILE A 160 -11.14 -9.01 23.17
CA ILE A 160 -12.30 -9.91 23.14
C ILE A 160 -12.62 -10.43 24.54
N ASP A 161 -11.61 -10.83 25.31
CA ASP A 161 -11.78 -11.32 26.68
C ASP A 161 -12.36 -10.25 27.61
N SER A 162 -11.88 -9.00 27.50
CA SER A 162 -12.42 -7.87 28.25
C SER A 162 -13.91 -7.56 27.96
N LEU A 163 -14.41 -8.04 26.82
CA LEU A 163 -15.80 -7.92 26.36
C LEU A 163 -16.64 -9.16 26.68
N LYS A 164 -16.10 -10.21 27.31
CA LYS A 164 -16.90 -11.37 27.76
C LYS A 164 -17.76 -11.03 28.98
N ASP A 165 -17.25 -10.19 29.87
CA ASP A 165 -17.88 -9.81 31.14
C ASP A 165 -18.82 -8.60 31.04
N ILE A 166 -19.43 -8.37 29.88
CA ILE A 166 -20.46 -7.33 29.76
C ILE A 166 -21.68 -7.79 30.58
N ARG A 167 -21.99 -7.02 31.64
CA ARG A 167 -23.15 -7.26 32.53
C ARG A 167 -24.23 -6.21 32.36
N GLN A 168 -23.86 -5.04 31.84
CA GLN A 168 -24.76 -3.94 31.56
C GLN A 168 -24.31 -3.22 30.29
N ILE A 169 -25.28 -2.72 29.53
CA ILE A 169 -25.07 -1.84 28.40
C ILE A 169 -25.82 -0.56 28.70
N ASP A 170 -25.12 0.56 28.71
CA ASP A 170 -25.76 1.86 28.82
C ASP A 170 -26.68 2.08 27.61
N GLN A 171 -27.90 2.58 27.87
CA GLN A 171 -29.01 2.70 26.91
C GLN A 171 -28.83 3.79 25.84
N TYR A 172 -27.68 4.45 25.78
CA TYR A 172 -27.45 5.48 24.77
C TYR A 172 -26.95 4.88 23.46
N ASP A 173 -27.61 5.24 22.36
CA ASP A 173 -27.21 4.89 21.00
C ASP A 173 -25.97 5.67 20.59
N PHE A 174 -24.89 4.96 20.26
CA PHE A 174 -23.68 5.60 19.74
C PHE A 174 -23.87 6.00 18.27
N ALA A 175 -23.49 7.25 17.97
CA ALA A 175 -23.39 7.76 16.61
C ALA A 175 -21.96 8.20 16.34
N TYR A 176 -21.48 7.93 15.12
CA TYR A 176 -20.17 8.39 14.66
C TYR A 176 -20.04 9.90 14.78
N ARG A 177 -18.89 10.34 15.29
CA ARG A 177 -18.60 11.75 15.45
C ARG A 177 -17.83 12.30 14.26
N GLY A 178 -17.20 11.44 13.44
CA GLY A 178 -16.41 11.86 12.29
C GLY A 178 -15.23 12.74 12.68
N MET A 179 -14.68 12.55 13.87
CA MET A 179 -13.54 13.33 14.36
C MET A 179 -12.30 12.45 14.44
N PRO A 180 -11.18 12.84 13.81
CA PRO A 180 -9.92 12.14 13.96
C PRO A 180 -9.48 12.04 15.42
N LYS A 181 -8.92 10.89 15.80
CA LYS A 181 -8.36 10.64 17.12
C LYS A 181 -6.83 10.67 17.03
N SER A 182 -6.17 11.45 17.88
CA SER A 182 -4.71 11.44 17.96
C SER A 182 -4.18 10.10 18.46
N LYS A 183 -3.00 9.70 17.99
CA LYS A 183 -2.33 8.49 18.48
C LYS A 183 -2.07 8.57 19.99
N SER A 184 -2.22 7.45 20.67
CA SER A 184 -1.80 7.26 22.05
C SER A 184 -0.44 6.56 22.10
N GLU A 185 0.28 6.69 23.20
CA GLU A 185 1.49 5.90 23.41
C GLU A 185 1.21 4.39 23.33
N PRO A 186 2.02 3.62 22.58
CA PRO A 186 1.84 2.19 22.44
C PRO A 186 2.03 1.47 23.78
N SER A 187 1.54 0.24 23.84
CA SER A 187 1.84 -0.70 24.92
C SER A 187 3.06 -1.54 24.56
N VAL A 188 3.80 -2.04 25.55
CA VAL A 188 4.96 -2.92 25.31
C VAL A 188 4.62 -4.34 25.72
N ILE A 189 4.74 -5.29 24.80
CA ILE A 189 4.68 -6.74 25.06
C ILE A 189 6.02 -7.33 24.62
N ASN A 190 6.74 -8.03 25.51
CA ASN A 190 7.99 -8.71 25.16
C ASN A 190 9.01 -7.82 24.42
N LYS A 191 9.10 -6.52 24.78
CA LYS A 191 9.92 -5.48 24.11
C LYS A 191 9.45 -5.04 22.73
N ILE A 192 8.27 -5.46 22.30
CA ILE A 192 7.61 -5.05 21.06
C ILE A 192 6.56 -3.99 21.41
N GLU A 193 6.58 -2.87 20.70
CA GLU A 193 5.56 -1.84 20.80
C GLU A 193 4.31 -2.25 20.00
N VAL A 194 3.16 -2.25 20.65
CA VAL A 194 1.87 -2.64 20.07
C VAL A 194 0.81 -1.60 20.41
N GLN A 195 0.02 -1.22 19.41
CA GLN A 195 -1.06 -0.24 19.61
C GLN A 195 -2.11 -0.75 20.59
N LYS A 196 -2.56 0.16 21.46
CA LYS A 196 -3.61 -0.14 22.45
C LYS A 196 -4.96 -0.27 21.74
N ARG A 197 -5.78 -1.19 22.24
CA ARG A 197 -7.17 -1.36 21.82
C ARG A 197 -8.09 -0.87 22.91
N SER A 198 -8.95 0.07 22.57
CA SER A 198 -9.88 0.67 23.53
C SER A 198 -11.15 -0.16 23.64
N ARG A 199 -11.37 -0.76 24.81
CA ARG A 199 -12.62 -1.47 25.13
C ARG A 199 -13.86 -0.60 24.90
N SER A 200 -13.81 0.69 25.21
CA SER A 200 -14.95 1.59 25.00
C SER A 200 -15.21 1.86 23.52
N THR A 201 -14.16 2.03 22.72
CA THR A 201 -14.25 2.23 21.26
C THR A 201 -14.86 0.99 20.61
N ALA A 202 -14.34 -0.20 20.93
CA ALA A 202 -14.90 -1.46 20.45
C ALA A 202 -16.38 -1.64 20.87
N MET A 203 -16.71 -1.36 22.13
CA MET A 203 -18.08 -1.44 22.63
C MET A 203 -19.01 -0.47 21.88
N ASN A 204 -18.58 0.76 21.61
CA ASN A 204 -19.37 1.73 20.88
C ASN A 204 -19.68 1.25 19.45
N ALA A 205 -18.69 0.68 18.76
CA ALA A 205 -18.89 0.09 17.44
C ALA A 205 -19.87 -1.10 17.46
N LEU A 206 -19.75 -2.00 18.44
CA LEU A 206 -20.70 -3.11 18.60
C LEU A 206 -22.13 -2.63 18.91
N LYS A 207 -22.26 -1.58 19.74
CA LYS A 207 -23.56 -0.94 20.01
C LYS A 207 -24.15 -0.31 18.74
N HIS A 208 -23.32 0.36 17.95
CA HIS A 208 -23.73 0.97 16.69
C HIS A 208 -24.32 -0.08 15.73
N ALA A 209 -23.65 -1.23 15.62
CA ALA A 209 -24.12 -2.39 14.86
C ALA A 209 -25.24 -3.19 15.56
N LYS A 210 -25.77 -2.72 16.70
CA LYS A 210 -26.81 -3.39 17.51
C LYS A 210 -26.47 -4.85 17.85
N PHE A 211 -25.18 -5.14 18.01
CA PHE A 211 -24.64 -6.48 18.22
C PHE A 211 -25.00 -7.48 17.10
N MET A 212 -25.22 -7.01 15.87
CA MET A 212 -25.44 -7.82 14.68
C MET A 212 -24.16 -7.91 13.84
N CYS A 213 -24.08 -8.91 12.97
CA CYS A 213 -22.98 -9.02 12.01
C CYS A 213 -23.21 -8.05 10.85
N GLU A 214 -22.22 -7.22 10.53
CA GLU A 214 -22.34 -6.23 9.44
C GLU A 214 -22.20 -6.86 8.04
N ILE A 215 -21.64 -8.06 7.94
CA ILE A 215 -21.69 -8.84 6.68
C ILE A 215 -23.11 -9.29 6.38
N ASP A 216 -23.86 -9.76 7.37
CA ASP A 216 -25.26 -10.15 7.22
C ASP A 216 -25.90 -10.26 8.61
N GLU A 217 -26.93 -9.44 8.88
CA GLU A 217 -27.63 -9.45 10.16
C GLU A 217 -28.36 -10.78 10.44
N THR A 218 -28.60 -11.59 9.41
CA THR A 218 -29.24 -12.91 9.52
C THR A 218 -28.27 -14.04 9.85
N HIS A 219 -26.96 -13.77 9.84
CA HIS A 219 -25.98 -14.77 10.23
C HIS A 219 -26.23 -15.27 11.66
N PRO A 220 -26.13 -16.59 11.88
CA PRO A 220 -26.38 -17.16 13.20
C PRO A 220 -25.32 -16.69 14.20
N SER A 221 -25.79 -16.06 15.28
CA SER A 221 -25.03 -15.77 16.49
C SER A 221 -25.77 -16.33 17.69
N PHE A 222 -25.03 -16.82 18.68
CA PHE A 222 -25.63 -17.26 19.94
C PHE A 222 -25.83 -16.08 20.88
N ILE A 223 -26.80 -16.19 21.78
CA ILE A 223 -27.04 -15.20 22.82
C ILE A 223 -25.99 -15.33 23.92
N ARG A 224 -25.46 -14.20 24.40
CA ARG A 224 -24.46 -14.18 25.48
C ARG A 224 -25.05 -14.78 26.76
N ARG A 225 -24.24 -15.53 27.51
CA ARG A 225 -24.67 -16.12 28.79
C ARG A 225 -25.14 -15.07 29.81
N ASN A 226 -24.49 -13.91 29.84
CA ASN A 226 -24.68 -12.90 30.86
C ASN A 226 -25.62 -11.75 30.41
N MET A 227 -26.09 -11.76 29.15
CA MET A 227 -26.93 -10.69 28.58
C MET A 227 -27.80 -11.22 27.44
N ASN A 228 -29.02 -10.70 27.29
CA ASN A 228 -29.92 -11.06 26.20
C ASN A 228 -29.59 -10.32 24.89
N ILE A 229 -28.34 -10.44 24.43
CA ILE A 229 -27.82 -9.86 23.19
C ILE A 229 -26.98 -10.90 22.44
N ASN A 230 -26.86 -10.73 21.13
CA ASN A 230 -26.03 -11.59 20.29
C ASN A 230 -24.54 -11.47 20.66
N TYR A 231 -23.84 -12.60 20.52
CA TYR A 231 -22.39 -12.63 20.55
C TYR A 231 -21.83 -12.28 19.16
N VAL A 232 -20.97 -11.27 19.16
CA VAL A 232 -20.22 -10.74 18.01
C VAL A 232 -18.86 -10.27 18.51
N GLU A 233 -17.91 -10.26 17.59
CA GLU A 233 -16.50 -9.93 17.81
C GLU A 233 -16.20 -8.60 17.10
N PRO A 234 -15.58 -7.61 17.78
CA PRO A 234 -15.12 -6.41 17.12
C PRO A 234 -13.86 -6.74 16.30
N HIS A 235 -13.77 -6.19 15.09
CA HIS A 235 -12.62 -6.36 14.21
C HIS A 235 -12.21 -5.01 13.65
N HIS A 236 -10.95 -4.62 13.80
CA HIS A 236 -10.42 -3.42 13.15
C HIS A 236 -10.29 -3.69 11.64
N LEU A 237 -11.02 -2.96 10.80
CA LEU A 237 -11.04 -3.16 9.35
C LEU A 237 -9.65 -2.86 8.76
N VAL A 238 -9.09 -1.69 9.03
CA VAL A 238 -7.66 -1.40 8.82
C VAL A 238 -6.90 -1.93 10.05
N PRO A 239 -6.05 -2.96 9.91
CA PRO A 239 -5.39 -3.58 11.06
C PRO A 239 -4.47 -2.60 11.80
N LEU A 240 -4.51 -2.65 13.14
CA LEU A 240 -3.74 -1.76 14.02
C LEU A 240 -2.22 -1.91 13.89
N GLU A 241 -1.75 -3.04 13.34
CA GLU A 241 -0.32 -3.27 13.07
C GLU A 241 0.26 -2.27 12.06
N TYR A 242 -0.60 -1.68 11.20
CA TYR A 242 -0.23 -0.68 10.21
C TYR A 242 -0.39 0.76 10.70
N SER A 243 -0.54 0.97 12.00
CA SER A 243 -0.75 2.30 12.55
C SER A 243 0.43 3.26 12.33
N ASP A 244 1.60 2.78 11.96
CA ASP A 244 2.76 3.60 11.58
C ASP A 244 2.56 4.37 10.26
N GLN A 245 1.69 3.89 9.38
CA GLN A 245 1.39 4.49 8.07
C GLN A 245 0.36 5.62 8.10
N PHE A 246 -0.30 5.83 9.24
CA PHE A 246 -1.33 6.84 9.40
C PHE A 246 -0.88 7.87 10.41
N ASP A 247 -1.21 9.15 10.25
CA ASP A 247 -0.89 10.17 11.27
C ASP A 247 -1.83 10.12 12.48
N ILE A 248 -2.98 9.49 12.30
CA ILE A 248 -4.07 9.41 13.29
C ILE A 248 -4.18 7.98 13.86
N SER A 249 -4.94 7.83 14.94
CA SER A 249 -5.17 6.53 15.58
C SER A 249 -6.13 5.67 14.75
N LEU A 250 -5.72 4.44 14.44
CA LEU A 250 -6.61 3.44 13.84
C LEU A 250 -7.63 2.85 14.83
N ASP A 251 -7.47 3.10 16.13
CA ASP A 251 -8.40 2.64 17.19
C ASP A 251 -9.55 3.65 17.35
N VAL A 252 -10.38 3.74 16.31
CA VAL A 252 -11.59 4.59 16.21
C VAL A 252 -12.80 3.74 15.86
N GLU A 253 -13.99 4.16 16.28
CA GLU A 253 -15.23 3.40 16.07
C GLU A 253 -15.53 3.13 14.59
N GLU A 254 -15.23 4.09 13.71
CA GLU A 254 -15.41 4.02 12.26
C GLU A 254 -14.55 2.92 11.61
N ASN A 255 -13.43 2.55 12.25
CA ASN A 255 -12.55 1.48 11.80
C ASN A 255 -12.84 0.13 12.45
N ILE A 256 -13.83 0.02 13.35
CA ILE A 256 -14.21 -1.25 13.97
C ILE A 256 -15.53 -1.73 13.37
N VAL A 257 -15.53 -2.99 12.93
CA VAL A 257 -16.70 -3.70 12.42
C VAL A 257 -17.15 -4.79 13.39
N SER A 258 -18.45 -5.08 13.41
CA SER A 258 -19.09 -6.10 14.24
C SER A 258 -19.32 -7.37 13.42
N LEU A 259 -18.67 -8.47 13.81
CA LEU A 259 -18.71 -9.71 13.04
C LEU A 259 -19.19 -10.89 13.89
N CYS A 260 -19.94 -11.81 13.27
CA CYS A 260 -20.12 -13.14 13.87
C CYS A 260 -18.79 -13.91 13.81
N SER A 261 -18.62 -14.90 14.68
CA SER A 261 -17.36 -15.68 14.76
C SER A 261 -16.98 -16.34 13.43
N ASN A 262 -17.95 -16.69 12.58
CA ASN A 262 -17.64 -17.25 11.26
C ASN A 262 -17.05 -16.19 10.31
N CYS A 263 -17.66 -15.02 10.20
CA CYS A 263 -17.15 -13.96 9.32
C CYS A 263 -15.81 -13.41 9.80
N HIS A 264 -15.65 -13.28 11.13
CA HIS A 264 -14.38 -12.89 11.73
C HIS A 264 -13.26 -13.84 11.34
N ASN A 265 -13.45 -15.15 11.53
CA ASN A 265 -12.45 -16.16 11.18
C ASN A 265 -12.26 -16.30 9.65
N LEU A 266 -13.30 -16.08 8.85
CA LEU A 266 -13.18 -16.07 7.40
C LEU A 266 -12.30 -14.91 6.91
N LEU A 267 -12.36 -13.74 7.56
CA LEU A 267 -11.45 -12.63 7.26
C LEU A 267 -9.99 -12.95 7.61
N HIS A 268 -9.73 -13.60 8.75
CA HIS A 268 -8.36 -13.91 9.20
C HIS A 268 -7.74 -15.13 8.50
N TYR A 269 -8.53 -16.17 8.25
CA TYR A 269 -8.02 -17.50 7.87
C TYR A 269 -8.64 -18.06 6.59
N GLY A 270 -9.68 -17.40 6.08
CA GLY A 270 -10.42 -17.86 4.93
C GLY A 270 -9.69 -17.60 3.63
N LYS A 271 -9.71 -18.57 2.72
CA LYS A 271 -9.15 -18.41 1.37
C LYS A 271 -9.90 -17.35 0.56
N ASP A 272 -11.21 -17.25 0.76
CA ASP A 272 -12.11 -16.38 0.00
C ASP A 272 -12.58 -15.21 0.87
N PHE A 273 -11.65 -14.53 1.56
CA PHE A 273 -11.96 -13.38 2.43
C PHE A 273 -12.29 -12.11 1.65
N GLU A 274 -11.73 -11.94 0.44
CA GLU A 274 -11.82 -10.72 -0.36
C GLU A 274 -13.26 -10.19 -0.57
N PRO A 275 -14.29 -11.04 -0.83
CA PRO A 275 -15.66 -10.55 -0.97
C PRO A 275 -16.24 -9.91 0.30
N LEU A 276 -15.92 -10.45 1.48
CA LEU A 276 -16.31 -9.86 2.76
C LEU A 276 -15.59 -8.53 2.96
N LEU A 277 -14.28 -8.52 2.69
CA LEU A 277 -13.45 -7.33 2.85
C LEU A 277 -13.90 -6.19 1.92
N LEU A 278 -14.25 -6.51 0.67
CA LEU A 278 -14.77 -5.53 -0.29
C LEU A 278 -16.08 -4.91 0.20
N LYS A 279 -17.01 -5.73 0.69
CA LYS A 279 -18.27 -5.23 1.25
C LYS A 279 -18.00 -4.23 2.39
N LEU A 280 -17.19 -4.62 3.36
CA LEU A 280 -16.87 -3.78 4.51
C LEU A 280 -16.14 -2.50 4.10
N TYR A 281 -15.21 -2.59 3.14
CA TYR A 281 -14.53 -1.43 2.58
C TYR A 281 -15.51 -0.44 1.98
N GLU A 282 -16.41 -0.90 1.10
CA GLU A 282 -17.40 -0.04 0.45
C GLU A 282 -18.33 0.65 1.46
N GLU A 283 -18.70 -0.04 2.54
CA GLU A 283 -19.51 0.50 3.63
C GLU A 283 -18.75 1.51 4.51
N ARG A 284 -17.42 1.40 4.62
CA ARG A 284 -16.60 2.19 5.56
C ARG A 284 -15.71 3.25 4.92
N LYS A 285 -15.41 3.20 3.62
CA LYS A 285 -14.40 4.06 2.96
C LYS A 285 -14.62 5.56 3.20
N GLU A 286 -15.88 6.02 3.14
CA GLU A 286 -16.20 7.43 3.40
C GLU A 286 -15.99 7.76 4.88
N LEU A 287 -16.48 6.91 5.80
CA LEU A 287 -16.34 7.12 7.24
C LEU A 287 -14.87 7.15 7.67
N LEU A 288 -14.06 6.23 7.14
CA LEU A 288 -12.61 6.18 7.33
C LEU A 288 -11.94 7.47 6.85
N SER A 289 -12.29 7.95 5.65
CA SER A 289 -11.75 9.20 5.11
C SER A 289 -12.06 10.41 6.02
N HIS A 290 -13.29 10.51 6.55
CA HIS A 290 -13.69 11.59 7.45
C HIS A 290 -12.89 11.64 8.76
N VAL A 291 -12.44 10.49 9.26
CA VAL A 291 -11.60 10.41 10.47
C VAL A 291 -10.09 10.46 10.16
N GLY A 292 -9.71 10.70 8.91
CA GLY A 292 -8.31 10.84 8.49
C GLY A 292 -7.61 9.53 8.13
N ILE A 293 -8.37 8.45 7.89
CA ILE A 293 -7.87 7.16 7.41
C ILE A 293 -8.13 7.08 5.91
N ALA A 294 -7.18 7.58 5.11
CA ALA A 294 -7.23 7.45 3.66
C ALA A 294 -6.54 6.14 3.24
N ILE A 295 -7.32 5.21 2.67
CA ILE A 295 -6.82 3.92 2.19
C ILE A 295 -7.66 3.46 0.98
N SER A 296 -6.99 2.95 -0.05
CA SER A 296 -7.61 2.29 -1.20
C SER A 296 -8.02 0.85 -0.87
N TYR A 297 -8.90 0.26 -1.68
CA TYR A 297 -9.25 -1.14 -1.50
C TYR A 297 -8.03 -2.04 -1.70
N GLU A 298 -7.19 -1.74 -2.69
CA GLU A 298 -5.97 -2.50 -3.00
C GLU A 298 -5.00 -2.50 -1.81
N GLU A 299 -4.72 -1.35 -1.21
CA GLU A 299 -3.90 -1.24 0.01
C GLU A 299 -4.50 -2.03 1.17
N LEU A 300 -5.83 -1.99 1.34
CA LEU A 300 -6.50 -2.77 2.39
C LEU A 300 -6.37 -4.27 2.16
N VAL A 301 -6.52 -4.76 0.92
CA VAL A 301 -6.32 -6.20 0.62
C VAL A 301 -4.91 -6.64 0.98
N GLU A 302 -3.89 -5.82 0.71
CA GLU A 302 -2.50 -6.15 1.04
C GLU A 302 -2.26 -6.33 2.55
N MET A 303 -3.02 -5.63 3.39
CA MET A 303 -2.97 -5.76 4.85
C MET A 303 -3.53 -7.09 5.37
N TYR A 304 -4.25 -7.85 4.54
CA TYR A 304 -4.85 -9.16 4.89
C TYR A 304 -4.12 -10.35 4.25
N LEU A 305 -3.07 -10.11 3.45
CA LEU A 305 -2.24 -11.15 2.82
C LEU A 305 -1.00 -11.51 3.66
#